data_AF-A0A9P6QU21-F1
#
_entry.id   AF-A0A9P6QU21-F1
#
_cell.length_a   1.000
_cell.length_b   1.000
_cell.length_c   1.000
_cell.angle_alpha   90.00
_cell.angle_beta   90.00
_cell.angle_gamma   90.00
#
_symmetry.space_group_name_H-M   'P 1'
#
loop_
_entity.id
_entity.type
_entity.pdbx_description
1 polymer ?
#
loop_
_entity_poly.entity_id
_entity_poly.type
_entity_poly.pdbx_seq_one_letter_code
_entity_poly.pdbx_strand_id
1 'polypeptide(L)' 'MFARRLSKELKDLAMNAPAGVNIIDANDFKVWKLGLAGAPGTLYDVMVHIYAADRRQWNMSL' A
#
# COMPACT_ATOMS: atom_id res chain seq x y z
N MET A 1 -19.06 -3.09 -9.19
CA MET A 1 -18.41 -1.91 -8.59
C MET A 1 -17.54 -2.34 -7.42
N PHE A 2 -16.24 -2.56 -7.62
CA PHE A 2 -15.29 -2.90 -6.54
C PHE A 2 -14.74 -1.67 -5.80
N ALA A 3 -14.91 -0.48 -6.38
CA ALA A 3 -14.37 0.78 -5.86
C ALA A 3 -14.89 1.18 -4.48
N ARG A 4 -16.18 0.96 -4.17
CA ARG A 4 -16.76 1.34 -2.86
C ARG A 4 -16.19 0.55 -1.69
N ARG A 5 -15.92 -0.74 -1.88
CA ARG A 5 -15.37 -1.62 -0.84
C ARG A 5 -13.91 -1.28 -0.59
N LEU A 6 -13.15 -1.14 -1.68
CA LEU A 6 -11.74 -0.75 -1.65
C LEU A 6 -11.54 0.65 -1.02
N SER A 7 -12.44 1.61 -1.28
CA SER A 7 -12.45 2.93 -0.63
C SER A 7 -12.58 2.86 0.88
N LYS A 8 -13.41 1.93 1.37
CA LYS A 8 -13.69 1.78 2.80
C LYS A 8 -12.51 1.12 3.49
N GLU A 9 -11.95 0.06 2.89
CA GLU A 9 -10.76 -0.62 3.38
C GLU A 9 -9.55 0.31 3.41
N LEU A 10 -9.39 1.18 2.41
CA LEU A 10 -8.35 2.21 2.40
C LEU A 10 -8.46 3.22 3.54
N LYS A 11 -9.66 3.76 3.74
CA LYS A 11 -9.90 4.71 4.83
C LYS A 11 -9.68 4.05 6.18
N ASP A 12 -10.11 2.80 6.32
CA ASP A 12 -9.89 2.04 7.55
C ASP A 12 -8.41 1.76 7.79
N LEU A 13 -7.66 1.37 6.75
CA LEU A 13 -6.21 1.18 6.83
C LEU A 13 -5.46 2.49 7.16
N ALA A 14 -5.95 3.63 6.67
CA ALA A 14 -5.40 4.96 6.99
C ALA A 14 -5.66 5.39 8.44
N MET A 15 -6.79 4.98 9.01
CA MET A 15 -7.12 5.29 10.41
C MET A 15 -6.53 4.27 11.39
N ASN A 16 -6.45 3.00 10.99
CA ASN A 16 -6.05 1.87 11.81
C ASN A 16 -4.92 1.08 11.12
N ALA A 17 -3.81 1.76 10.84
CA ALA A 17 -2.67 1.11 10.21
C ALA A 17 -2.07 0.04 11.15
N PRO A 18 -1.88 -1.21 10.69
CA PRO A 18 -1.20 -2.24 11.47
C PRO A 18 0.22 -1.81 11.83
N ALA A 19 0.74 -2.31 12.96
CA ALA A 19 2.10 -2.01 13.39
C ALA A 19 3.11 -2.36 12.29
N GLY A 20 3.97 -1.41 11.94
CA GLY A 20 4.95 -1.54 10.86
C GLY A 20 4.41 -1.27 9.46
N VAL A 21 3.13 -0.94 9.28
CA VAL A 21 2.59 -0.50 7.99
C VAL A 21 2.42 1.02 7.99
N ASN A 22 3.03 1.69 7.01
CA ASN A 22 2.89 3.12 6.80
C ASN A 22 2.30 3.37 5.40
N ILE A 23 1.24 4.16 5.31
CA ILE A 23 0.66 4.51 4.02
C ILE A 23 1.32 5.80 3.54
N ILE A 24 2.06 5.71 2.44
CA ILE A 24 2.78 6.85 1.86
C ILE A 24 1.87 7.57 0.86
N ASP A 25 1.11 6.83 0.06
CA ASP A 25 0.24 7.38 -0.98
C ASP A 25 -0.86 6.37 -1.32
N ALA A 26 -2.11 6.80 -1.22
CA ALA A 26 -3.29 5.98 -1.55
C ALA A 26 -4.41 6.82 -2.18
N ASN A 27 -4.07 7.98 -2.74
CA ASN A 27 -5.06 8.98 -3.17
C ASN A 27 -5.88 8.52 -4.38
N ASP A 28 -5.32 7.65 -5.21
CA ASP A 28 -5.93 7.23 -6.44
C ASP A 28 -6.07 5.70 -6.41
N PHE A 29 -7.25 5.16 -6.69
CA PHE A 29 -7.52 3.71 -6.86
C PHE A 29 -6.64 3.01 -7.93
N LYS A 30 -5.65 3.71 -8.47
CA LYS A 30 -4.73 3.32 -9.53
C LYS A 30 -3.39 2.84 -8.98
N VAL A 31 -2.83 3.52 -7.98
CA VAL A 31 -1.48 3.25 -7.46
C VAL A 31 -1.43 3.51 -5.96
N TRP A 32 -0.93 2.54 -5.21
CA TRP A 32 -0.73 2.63 -3.77
C TRP A 32 0.74 2.47 -3.43
N LYS A 33 1.23 3.33 -2.55
CA LYS A 33 2.57 3.29 -1.98
C LYS A 33 2.46 3.01 -0.50
N LEU A 34 3.03 1.89 -0.11
CA LEU A 34 3.06 1.43 1.27
C LEU A 34 4.51 1.29 1.71
N GLY A 35 4.83 1.75 2.91
CA GLY A 35 6.05 1.44 3.62
C GLY A 35 5.79 0.30 4.60
N LEU A 36 6.60 -0.74 4.56
CA LEU A 36 6.63 -1.77 5.58
C LEU A 36 7.92 -1.62 6.37
N ALA A 37 7.81 -1.41 7.67
CA ALA A 37 8.89 -1.58 8.61
C ALA A 37 8.94 -3.06 8.99
N GLY A 38 10.07 -3.73 8.76
CA GLY A 38 10.21 -5.07 9.30
C GLY A 38 10.38 -5.05 10.81
N ALA A 39 10.18 -6.22 11.41
CA ALA A 39 10.20 -6.34 12.86
C ALA A 39 11.61 -6.07 13.41
N PRO A 40 11.73 -5.33 14.53
CA PRO A 40 13.00 -5.05 15.17
C PRO A 40 13.79 -6.33 15.48
N GLY A 41 15.09 -6.32 15.17
CA GLY A 41 15.97 -7.48 15.42
C GLY A 41 15.83 -8.62 14.40
N THR A 42 15.09 -8.42 13.30
CA THR A 42 15.08 -9.34 12.16
C THR A 42 16.00 -8.86 11.04
N LEU A 43 16.32 -9.73 10.09
CA LEU A 43 17.05 -9.36 8.86
C LEU A 43 16.33 -8.28 8.03
N TYR A 44 15.05 -8.05 8.30
CA TYR A 44 14.22 -7.08 7.61
C TYR A 44 13.98 -5.82 8.45
N ASP A 45 14.77 -5.58 9.50
CA ASP A 45 14.73 -4.37 10.34
C ASP A 45 15.20 -3.11 9.57
N VAL A 46 14.54 -2.87 8.44
CA VAL A 46 14.71 -1.79 7.47
C VAL A 46 13.33 -1.46 6.91
N MET A 47 13.18 -0.26 6.36
CA MET A 47 11.95 0.16 5.72
C MET A 47 11.94 -0.26 4.24
N VAL A 48 10.92 -1.03 3.84
CA VAL A 48 10.71 -1.48 2.46
C VAL A 48 9.52 -0.72 1.86
N HIS A 49 9.69 -0.15 0.66
CA HIS A 49 8.61 0.49 -0.07
C HIS A 49 8.02 -0.45 -1.10
N ILE A 50 6.70 -0.66 -1.03
CA ILE A 50 5.94 -1.48 -1.97
C ILE A 50 5.03 -0.58 -2.80
N TYR A 51 5.05 -0.80 -4.11
CA TYR A 51 4.20 -0.12 -5.08
C TYR A 51 3.20 -1.13 -5.64
N ALA A 52 1.93 -0.97 -5.30
CA ALA A 52 0.85 -1.74 -5.89
C ALA A 52 0.14 -0.87 -6.94
N ALA A 53 0.22 -1.26 -8.21
CA ALA A 53 -0.49 -0.59 -9.30
C ALA A 53 -1.48 -1.54 -9.96
N ASP A 54 -2.55 -1.01 -10.54
CA ASP A 54 -3.45 -1.81 -11.37
C ASP A 54 -2.66 -2.47 -12.52
N ARG A 55 -2.75 -3.80 -12.64
CA ARG A 55 -2.05 -4.62 -13.65
C ARG A 55 -2.33 -4.14 -15.07
N ARG A 56 -3.45 -3.46 -15.31
CA ARG A 56 -3.78 -2.87 -16.63
C ARG A 56 -2.86 -1.70 -17.02
N GLN A 57 -2.31 -0.96 -16.06
CA GLN A 57 -1.39 0.15 -16.35
C GLN A 57 0.03 -0.34 -16.66
N TRP A 58 0.45 -1.46 -16.09
CA TRP A 58 1.79 -2.02 -16.30
C TRP A 58 2.04 -2.45 -17.76
N ASN A 59 0.97 -2.84 -18.47
CA ASN A 59 1.05 -3.33 -19.85
C ASN A 59 1.01 -2.21 -20.92
N MET A 60 0.95 -0.93 -20.52
CA MET A 60 0.98 0.22 -21.43
C MET A 60 2.36 0.92 -21.49
N SER A 61 3.34 0.42 -20.72
CA SER A 61 4.70 0.97 -20.65
C SER A 61 5.75 0.05 -21.28
N LEU A 62 5.32 -0.98 -22.03
CA LEU A 62 6.16 -1.93 -22.77
C LEU A 62 5.93 -1.79 -24.27
#